data_AF-A6IWK1-F1
#
_entry.id   AF-A6IWK1-F1
#
_cell.length_a   1.000
_cell.length_b   1.000
_cell.length_c   1.000
_cell.angle_alpha   90.00
_cell.angle_beta   90.00
_cell.angle_gamma   90.00
#
_symmetry.space_group_name_H-M   'P 1'
#
loop_
_entity.id
_entity.type
_entity.pdbx_description
1 polymer ?
#
loop_
_entity_poly.entity_id
_entity_poly.type
_entity_poly.pdbx_seq_one_letter_code
_entity_poly.pdbx_strand_id
1 'polypeptide(L)'
;MCTKAHIDHSASRSPGLWLPADFALPEPARLWVSMADCISLHRGFILSFVLTLALHQVELSVFLPASEANNILLRWRRASSYLLEEFLQGNLERECYEEICNLEEAREVFENDASTDEFWSQYSGGFPCISQPCLNNGTCKDHIRSFSCTCAPGYEGKTCAMAKNECHLERTDGCQHFCHPGQSSYMCSCAKGYKLGEDHRSCSPSDKCACGALTSQHIRTQMTDDICRSWPSFPWQVRLTNSEGEDFCAGVLLQENFVLTTAKCSLLHSNLSVKADPN
;
A
#
# COMPACT_ATOMS: atom_id res chain seq x y z
N MET A 1 0.05 54.87 18.75
CA MET A 1 0.93 55.27 17.62
C MET A 1 0.60 54.30 16.49
N CYS A 2 -0.32 54.63 15.58
CA CYS A 2 -0.11 55.47 14.39
C CYS A 2 1.09 54.96 13.58
N THR A 3 1.02 54.56 12.30
CA THR A 3 0.22 55.14 11.22
C THR A 3 0.14 54.24 9.98
N LYS A 4 -0.92 54.50 9.21
CA LYS A 4 -1.27 54.11 7.84
C LYS A 4 -0.40 54.84 6.79
N ALA A 5 -0.18 54.25 5.62
CA ALA A 5 0.14 54.92 4.34
C ALA A 5 -0.35 53.95 3.23
N HIS A 6 -1.38 54.19 2.42
CA HIS A 6 -1.72 55.28 1.49
C HIS A 6 -0.62 55.60 0.48
N ILE A 7 -0.85 55.19 -0.78
CA ILE A 7 -0.21 55.77 -1.97
C ILE A 7 -1.34 56.08 -2.96
N ASP A 8 -1.44 57.36 -3.29
CA ASP A 8 -2.38 57.97 -4.22
C ASP A 8 -1.80 58.07 -5.64
N HIS A 9 -2.73 58.28 -6.57
CA HIS A 9 -2.62 58.51 -8.01
C HIS A 9 -1.71 59.67 -8.46
N SER A 10 -1.09 59.51 -9.65
CA SER A 10 -1.11 60.45 -10.81
C SER A 10 -0.16 59.94 -11.91
N ALA A 11 -0.64 59.49 -13.07
CA ALA A 11 -1.08 60.25 -14.27
C ALA A 11 0.07 60.87 -15.10
N SER A 12 0.33 60.29 -16.28
CA SER A 12 0.81 61.03 -17.46
C SER A 12 0.37 60.33 -18.76
N ARG A 13 0.29 61.12 -19.84
CA ARG A 13 -0.67 61.09 -20.96
C ARG A 13 -0.02 60.59 -22.27
N SER A 14 -0.75 59.75 -23.03
CA SER A 14 -1.10 59.74 -24.50
C SER A 14 -0.05 60.12 -25.59
N PRO A 15 -0.25 59.87 -26.93
CA PRO A 15 -1.47 59.60 -27.74
C PRO A 15 -1.34 58.35 -28.67
N GLY A 16 -2.29 57.85 -29.46
CA GLY A 16 -3.63 58.24 -29.92
C GLY A 16 -3.77 57.73 -31.37
N LEU A 17 -4.86 57.04 -31.73
CA LEU A 17 -5.42 56.98 -33.09
C LEU A 17 -6.88 56.46 -33.04
N TRP A 18 -7.70 56.86 -34.03
CA TRP A 18 -9.13 57.19 -33.93
C TRP A 18 -10.11 56.18 -34.61
N LEU A 19 -11.28 55.97 -33.95
CA LEU A 19 -12.70 55.88 -34.41
C LEU A 19 -13.21 54.84 -35.47
N PRO A 20 -14.56 54.66 -35.66
CA PRO A 20 -15.77 55.19 -34.96
C PRO A 20 -16.74 54.08 -34.42
N ALA A 21 -17.51 54.25 -33.34
CA ALA A 21 -18.82 54.93 -33.14
C ALA A 21 -20.02 54.34 -33.94
N ASP A 22 -20.97 53.72 -33.21
CA ASP A 22 -22.44 53.93 -33.25
C ASP A 22 -23.22 52.66 -32.82
N PHE A 23 -24.00 52.75 -31.73
CA PHE A 23 -25.47 52.62 -31.78
C PHE A 23 -26.10 52.78 -30.38
N ALA A 24 -27.10 53.65 -30.33
CA ALA A 24 -27.80 54.13 -29.16
C ALA A 24 -28.90 53.17 -28.65
N LEU A 25 -29.20 53.28 -27.35
CA LEU A 25 -30.37 52.72 -26.67
C LEU A 25 -31.63 53.54 -27.01
N PRO A 26 -32.82 52.91 -27.17
CA PRO A 26 -34.05 53.65 -27.44
C PRO A 26 -34.79 54.09 -26.17
N GLU A 27 -35.36 55.30 -26.23
CA GLU A 27 -36.30 55.89 -25.27
C GLU A 27 -37.67 55.19 -25.25
N PRO A 28 -38.46 55.34 -24.16
CA PRO A 28 -39.81 54.77 -24.08
C PRO A 28 -40.84 55.68 -24.79
N ALA A 29 -41.55 55.10 -25.78
CA ALA A 29 -42.68 55.74 -26.42
C ALA A 29 -43.91 55.79 -25.48
N ARG A 30 -44.42 57.01 -25.24
CA ARG A 30 -45.72 57.27 -24.62
C ARG A 30 -46.83 56.95 -25.64
N LEU A 31 -47.66 55.96 -25.32
CA LEU A 31 -48.91 55.69 -26.04
C LEU A 31 -50.10 56.26 -25.26
N TRP A 32 -50.87 57.08 -25.95
CA TRP A 32 -52.10 57.72 -25.50
C TRP A 32 -53.21 56.66 -25.35
N VAL A 33 -53.82 56.57 -24.17
CA VAL A 33 -55.07 55.82 -23.98
C VAL A 33 -56.22 56.81 -24.11
N SER A 34 -57.01 56.66 -25.17
CA SER A 34 -58.29 57.36 -25.32
C SER A 34 -59.37 56.62 -24.54
N MET A 35 -60.24 57.40 -23.90
CA MET A 35 -61.35 56.98 -23.06
C MET A 35 -62.52 56.49 -23.93
N ALA A 36 -62.93 55.23 -23.74
CA ALA A 36 -64.30 54.77 -23.99
C ALA A 36 -64.54 53.41 -23.32
N ASP A 37 -65.73 53.29 -22.73
CA ASP A 37 -66.43 52.05 -22.37
C ASP A 37 -66.09 51.35 -21.05
N CYS A 38 -66.62 51.98 -20.00
CA CYS A 38 -67.06 51.36 -18.76
C CYS A 38 -68.20 50.35 -19.04
N ILE A 39 -68.30 49.29 -18.22
CA ILE A 39 -69.29 48.17 -18.23
C ILE A 39 -68.77 46.84 -18.84
N SER A 40 -67.79 46.21 -18.18
CA SER A 40 -67.68 44.74 -18.09
C SER A 40 -66.65 44.24 -17.04
N LEU A 41 -66.38 45.03 -15.99
CA LEU A 41 -65.24 44.78 -15.09
C LEU A 41 -65.49 43.91 -13.84
N HIS A 42 -66.67 43.30 -13.67
CA HIS A 42 -66.98 42.56 -12.43
C HIS A 42 -66.95 41.03 -12.54
N ARG A 43 -66.79 40.45 -13.75
CA ARG A 43 -66.69 38.99 -13.94
C ARG A 43 -65.30 38.50 -14.36
N GLY A 44 -64.46 39.36 -14.94
CA GLY A 44 -63.07 39.04 -15.30
C GLY A 44 -62.08 39.14 -14.13
N PHE A 45 -62.34 40.00 -13.15
CA PHE A 45 -61.45 40.20 -12.00
C PHE A 45 -61.45 39.02 -11.03
N ILE A 46 -62.59 38.34 -10.85
CA ILE A 46 -62.67 37.14 -9.99
C ILE A 46 -61.96 35.95 -10.65
N LEU A 47 -62.09 35.77 -11.97
CA LEU A 47 -61.37 34.72 -12.71
C LEU A 47 -59.87 34.98 -12.78
N SER A 48 -59.44 36.24 -12.94
CA SER A 48 -58.02 36.61 -12.92
C SER A 48 -57.41 36.46 -11.52
N PHE A 49 -58.13 36.82 -10.46
CA PHE A 49 -57.64 36.71 -9.08
C PHE A 49 -57.57 35.24 -8.62
N VAL A 50 -58.53 34.40 -9.04
CA VAL A 50 -58.52 32.94 -8.82
C VAL A 50 -57.39 32.28 -9.61
N LEU A 51 -57.08 32.73 -10.84
CA LEU A 51 -55.97 32.20 -11.63
C LEU A 51 -54.60 32.63 -11.07
N THR A 52 -54.47 33.85 -10.55
CA THR A 52 -53.24 34.29 -9.87
C THR A 52 -53.04 33.63 -8.51
N LEU A 53 -54.12 33.35 -7.76
CA LEU A 53 -54.05 32.54 -6.53
C LEU A 53 -53.74 31.06 -6.81
N ALA A 54 -54.23 30.52 -7.93
CA ALA A 54 -53.91 29.14 -8.35
C ALA A 54 -52.46 28.97 -8.85
N LEU A 55 -51.82 30.04 -9.32
CA LEU A 55 -50.42 30.01 -9.77
C LEU A 55 -49.39 30.31 -8.65
N HIS A 56 -49.83 30.71 -7.44
CA HIS A 56 -48.95 31.02 -6.29
C HIS A 56 -48.74 29.85 -5.31
N GLN A 57 -48.94 28.60 -5.73
CA GLN A 57 -48.72 27.41 -4.87
C GLN A 57 -47.66 26.44 -5.40
N VAL A 58 -46.84 26.85 -6.38
CA VAL A 58 -45.63 26.07 -6.69
C VAL A 58 -44.53 26.50 -5.72
N GLU A 59 -44.61 26.03 -4.48
CA GLU A 59 -43.41 25.92 -3.67
C GLU A 59 -42.49 24.94 -4.40
N LEU A 60 -41.37 25.44 -4.93
CA LEU A 60 -40.24 24.57 -5.25
C LEU A 60 -39.75 24.05 -3.89
N SER A 61 -40.29 22.93 -3.43
CA SER A 61 -39.76 22.25 -2.26
C SER A 61 -38.37 21.74 -2.63
N VAL A 62 -37.34 22.45 -2.17
CA VAL A 62 -35.93 21.99 -2.20
C VAL A 62 -35.75 20.74 -1.34
N PHE A 63 -36.75 20.41 -0.52
CA PHE A 63 -36.78 19.23 0.34
C PHE A 63 -37.51 18.07 -0.33
N LEU A 64 -36.80 16.96 -0.45
CA LEU A 64 -37.39 15.67 -0.81
C LEU A 64 -38.31 15.18 0.33
N PRO A 65 -39.45 14.56 0.00
CA PRO A 65 -40.29 13.91 1.00
C PRO A 65 -39.48 12.88 1.81
N ALA A 66 -39.74 12.77 3.12
CA ALA A 66 -39.02 11.84 4.00
C ALA A 66 -39.09 10.37 3.52
N SER A 67 -40.16 10.00 2.80
CA SER A 67 -40.34 8.69 2.17
C SER A 67 -39.39 8.44 0.99
N GLU A 68 -38.88 9.48 0.34
CA GLU A 68 -37.99 9.42 -0.83
C GLU A 68 -36.54 9.77 -0.51
N ALA A 69 -36.29 10.45 0.61
CA ALA A 69 -34.94 10.80 1.07
C ALA A 69 -34.01 9.58 1.21
N ASN A 70 -34.54 8.44 1.65
CA ASN A 70 -33.78 7.19 1.80
C ASN A 70 -33.34 6.55 0.47
N ASN A 71 -33.95 6.94 -0.66
CA ASN A 71 -33.61 6.39 -1.98
C ASN A 71 -32.52 7.19 -2.70
N ILE A 72 -32.15 8.37 -2.18
CA ILE A 72 -31.21 9.30 -2.80
C ILE A 72 -29.85 9.27 -2.09
N LEU A 73 -29.83 8.94 -0.80
CA LEU A 73 -28.61 8.69 -0.06
C LEU A 73 -28.16 7.23 -0.21
N LEU A 74 -27.48 6.92 -1.31
CA LEU A 74 -26.63 5.72 -1.36
C LEU A 74 -25.40 5.97 -0.47
N ARG A 75 -25.52 5.72 0.84
CA ARG A 75 -24.37 5.75 1.74
C ARG A 75 -23.43 4.60 1.38
N TRP A 76 -22.24 4.90 0.87
CA TRP A 76 -21.18 3.91 0.73
C TRP A 76 -20.77 3.42 2.12
N ARG A 77 -20.66 2.10 2.28
CA ARG A 77 -20.23 1.49 3.56
C ARG A 77 -18.76 1.84 3.82
N ARG A 78 -18.47 2.32 5.04
CA ARG A 78 -17.09 2.59 5.51
C ARG A 78 -16.22 1.33 5.47
N ALA A 79 -14.90 1.51 5.37
CA ALA A 79 -13.95 0.42 5.13
C ALA A 79 -13.87 -0.60 6.28
N SER A 80 -14.16 -0.19 7.51
CA SER A 80 -14.27 -1.04 8.70
C SER A 80 -15.74 -1.22 9.11
N SER A 81 -16.13 -2.47 9.33
CA SER A 81 -17.52 -2.87 9.53
C SER A 81 -17.81 -3.32 10.97
N TYR A 82 -17.47 -2.51 11.96
CA TYR A 82 -18.06 -2.72 13.29
C TYR A 82 -19.49 -2.15 13.27
N LEU A 83 -20.46 -2.97 13.70
CA LEU A 83 -21.92 -2.78 13.53
C LEU A 83 -22.50 -1.40 13.96
N LEU A 84 -21.73 -0.54 14.64
CA LEU A 84 -22.17 0.75 15.18
C LEU A 84 -21.18 1.91 14.96
N GLU A 85 -20.08 1.71 14.24
CA GLU A 85 -19.03 2.72 14.04
C GLU A 85 -19.53 3.95 13.27
N GLU A 86 -20.53 3.74 12.41
CA GLU A 86 -21.21 4.78 11.63
C GLU A 86 -22.04 5.79 12.46
N PHE A 87 -22.28 5.52 13.75
CA PHE A 87 -23.00 6.41 14.67
C PHE A 87 -22.08 7.26 15.54
N LEU A 88 -20.77 6.99 15.52
CA LEU A 88 -19.78 7.75 16.27
C LEU A 88 -19.32 8.96 15.44
N GLN A 89 -18.99 10.06 16.14
CA GLN A 89 -18.33 11.20 15.50
C GLN A 89 -16.95 10.77 14.99
N GLY A 90 -16.61 11.20 13.79
CA GLY A 90 -15.34 10.87 13.14
C GLY A 90 -14.15 11.19 14.05
N ASN A 91 -13.20 10.26 14.13
CA ASN A 91 -11.99 10.43 14.93
C ASN A 91 -10.75 10.22 14.05
N LEU A 92 -9.97 11.30 13.85
CA LEU A 92 -8.81 11.28 12.97
C LEU A 92 -7.80 10.18 13.33
N GLU A 93 -7.54 10.01 14.64
CA GLU A 93 -6.56 9.03 15.13
C GLU A 93 -7.01 7.62 14.78
N ARG A 94 -8.25 7.27 15.13
CA ARG A 94 -8.77 5.92 14.90
C ARG A 94 -8.97 5.61 13.41
N GLU A 95 -9.62 6.51 12.68
CA GLU A 95 -10.08 6.22 11.31
C GLU A 95 -8.96 6.39 10.28
N CYS A 96 -8.06 7.37 10.48
CA CYS A 96 -7.03 7.68 9.49
C CYS A 96 -5.61 7.31 9.93
N TYR A 97 -5.27 7.30 11.23
CA TYR A 97 -3.90 6.96 11.67
C TYR A 97 -3.75 5.50 12.11
N GLU A 98 -4.70 4.97 12.88
CA GLU A 98 -4.77 3.56 13.25
C GLU A 98 -5.29 2.70 12.09
N GLU A 99 -6.15 3.27 11.25
CA GLU A 99 -6.71 2.67 10.03
C GLU A 99 -6.36 3.48 8.76
N ILE A 100 -6.90 3.07 7.60
CA ILE A 100 -6.81 3.83 6.35
C ILE A 100 -8.19 4.37 6.01
N CYS A 101 -8.36 5.68 6.13
CA CYS A 101 -9.61 6.35 5.80
C CYS A 101 -9.66 6.78 4.32
N ASN A 102 -10.85 6.81 3.74
CA ASN A 102 -11.12 7.44 2.45
C ASN A 102 -11.37 8.96 2.60
N LEU A 103 -11.47 9.67 1.48
CA LEU A 103 -11.65 11.12 1.49
C LEU A 103 -12.93 11.57 2.21
N GLU A 104 -14.01 10.81 2.10
CA GLU A 104 -15.28 11.15 2.75
C GLU A 104 -15.19 10.98 4.27
N GLU A 105 -14.50 9.94 4.75
CA GLU A 105 -14.22 9.75 6.18
C GLU A 105 -13.35 10.88 6.73
N ALA A 106 -12.30 11.29 5.99
CA ALA A 106 -11.51 12.47 6.36
C ALA A 106 -12.38 13.75 6.39
N ARG A 107 -13.27 13.93 5.42
CA ARG A 107 -14.20 15.08 5.34
C ARG A 107 -15.18 15.12 6.52
N GLU A 108 -15.62 13.96 7.00
CA GLU A 108 -16.47 13.82 8.19
C GLU A 108 -15.74 14.23 9.49
N VAL A 109 -14.40 14.16 9.53
CA VAL A 109 -13.61 14.59 10.69
C VAL A 109 -13.38 16.11 10.71
N PHE A 110 -13.06 16.71 9.56
CA PHE A 110 -12.71 18.13 9.49
C PHE A 110 -13.90 19.06 9.25
N GLU A 111 -15.01 18.55 8.68
CA GLU A 111 -16.23 19.29 8.33
C GLU A 111 -16.01 20.53 7.43
N ASN A 112 -14.80 20.70 6.87
CA ASN A 112 -14.37 21.82 6.05
C ASN A 112 -13.48 21.31 4.92
N ASP A 113 -13.86 21.64 3.68
CA ASP A 113 -13.16 21.21 2.47
C ASP A 113 -11.70 21.67 2.45
N ALA A 114 -11.39 22.91 2.85
CA ALA A 114 -10.01 23.42 2.82
C ALA A 114 -9.08 22.67 3.79
N SER A 115 -9.57 22.39 5.00
CA SER A 115 -8.82 21.62 6.01
C SER A 115 -8.71 20.14 5.61
N THR A 116 -9.75 19.59 5.00
CA THR A 116 -9.77 18.22 4.47
C THR A 116 -8.76 18.08 3.34
N ASP A 117 -8.71 19.03 2.42
CA ASP A 117 -7.78 19.04 1.29
C ASP A 117 -6.31 19.18 1.75
N GLU A 118 -6.05 20.06 2.71
CA GLU A 118 -4.71 20.22 3.30
C GLU A 118 -4.25 18.93 3.98
N PHE A 119 -5.11 18.35 4.83
CA PHE A 119 -4.85 17.05 5.45
C PHE A 119 -4.65 15.96 4.39
N TRP A 120 -5.56 15.86 3.41
CA TRP A 120 -5.57 14.80 2.42
C TRP A 120 -4.34 14.84 1.50
N SER A 121 -3.88 16.05 1.14
CA SER A 121 -2.65 16.26 0.38
C SER A 121 -1.42 15.72 1.12
N GLN A 122 -1.38 15.80 2.45
CA GLN A 122 -0.30 15.24 3.26
C GLN A 122 -0.53 13.75 3.56
N TYR A 123 -1.78 13.37 3.85
CA TYR A 123 -2.21 12.06 4.29
C TYR A 123 -2.03 10.99 3.22
N SER A 124 -2.40 11.31 1.97
CA SER A 124 -2.27 10.42 0.81
C SER A 124 -0.80 10.07 0.51
N GLY A 125 0.16 10.87 0.99
CA GLY A 125 1.58 10.67 0.73
C GLY A 125 1.96 10.95 -0.74
N GLY A 126 1.12 11.69 -1.47
CA GLY A 126 1.25 11.91 -2.91
C GLY A 126 0.72 10.74 -3.75
N PHE A 127 1.23 10.61 -4.98
CA PHE A 127 0.94 9.48 -5.88
C PHE A 127 2.21 8.64 -6.02
N PRO A 128 2.39 7.57 -5.22
CA PRO A 128 3.61 6.76 -5.23
C PRO A 128 4.03 6.26 -6.61
N CYS A 129 3.09 6.08 -7.54
CA CYS A 129 3.37 5.67 -8.92
C CYS A 129 4.10 6.73 -9.77
N ILE A 130 4.17 8.00 -9.37
CA ILE A 130 4.94 9.04 -10.08
C ILE A 130 6.42 8.67 -10.18
N SER A 131 6.96 8.00 -9.16
CA SER A 131 8.34 7.53 -9.14
C SER A 131 8.63 6.36 -10.10
N GLN A 132 7.59 5.86 -10.79
CA GLN A 132 7.64 4.69 -11.68
C GLN A 132 8.29 3.47 -11.00
N PRO A 133 7.79 3.03 -9.83
CA PRO A 133 8.43 1.98 -9.05
C PRO A 133 8.26 0.57 -9.67
N CYS A 134 7.31 0.40 -10.60
CA CYS A 134 7.06 -0.88 -11.27
C CYS A 134 7.96 -1.04 -12.50
N LEU A 135 8.96 -1.91 -12.38
CA LEU A 135 9.93 -2.20 -13.44
C LEU A 135 9.36 -3.18 -14.47
N ASN A 136 10.14 -3.43 -15.53
CA ASN A 136 9.89 -4.48 -16.52
C ASN A 136 8.47 -4.47 -17.10
N ASN A 137 8.00 -3.28 -17.47
CA ASN A 137 6.66 -3.07 -18.04
C ASN A 137 5.51 -3.45 -17.08
N GLY A 138 5.75 -3.36 -15.77
CA GLY A 138 4.71 -3.52 -14.75
C GLY A 138 3.75 -2.33 -14.72
N THR A 139 2.47 -2.59 -14.48
CA THR A 139 1.45 -1.55 -14.30
C THR A 139 1.36 -1.14 -12.83
N CYS A 140 1.55 0.14 -12.55
CA CYS A 140 1.45 0.69 -11.20
C CYS A 140 0.02 1.09 -10.87
N LYS A 141 -0.43 0.73 -9.67
CA LYS A 141 -1.69 1.20 -9.08
C LYS A 141 -1.38 1.91 -7.77
N ASP A 142 -1.81 3.18 -7.69
CA ASP A 142 -1.69 4.00 -6.50
C ASP A 142 -2.62 3.50 -5.39
N HIS A 143 -2.11 3.56 -4.16
CA HIS A 143 -2.86 3.42 -2.91
C HIS A 143 -2.45 4.56 -1.97
N ILE A 144 -3.21 4.75 -0.90
CA ILE A 144 -2.84 5.71 0.14
C ILE A 144 -1.52 5.26 0.77
N ARG A 145 -0.49 6.12 0.68
CA ARG A 145 0.87 5.90 1.21
C ARG A 145 1.60 4.65 0.66
N SER A 146 1.08 4.00 -0.37
CA SER A 146 1.64 2.76 -0.91
C SER A 146 1.30 2.57 -2.39
N PHE A 147 1.89 1.57 -3.03
CA PHE A 147 1.56 1.19 -4.40
C PHE A 147 1.51 -0.33 -4.52
N SER A 148 0.83 -0.80 -5.56
CA SER A 148 0.89 -2.20 -5.99
C SER A 148 1.27 -2.27 -7.45
N CYS A 149 2.23 -3.14 -7.79
CA CYS A 149 2.59 -3.42 -9.17
C CYS A 149 1.89 -4.67 -9.68
N THR A 150 1.27 -4.59 -10.85
CA THR A 150 0.86 -5.76 -11.64
C THR A 150 1.96 -6.04 -12.66
N CYS A 151 2.71 -7.12 -12.45
CA CYS A 151 3.88 -7.42 -13.28
C CYS A 151 3.50 -7.99 -14.64
N ALA A 152 4.31 -7.66 -15.65
CA ALA A 152 4.24 -8.30 -16.95
C ALA A 152 4.51 -9.82 -16.85
N PRO A 153 4.01 -10.63 -17.80
CA PRO A 153 4.31 -12.06 -17.85
C PRO A 153 5.82 -12.32 -17.77
N GLY A 154 6.23 -13.22 -16.88
CA GLY A 154 7.65 -13.55 -16.65
C GLY A 154 8.33 -12.77 -15.52
N TYR A 155 7.68 -11.75 -14.94
CA TYR A 155 8.23 -10.97 -13.83
C TYR A 155 7.39 -11.08 -12.55
N GLU A 156 8.02 -10.81 -11.41
CA GLU A 156 7.39 -10.83 -10.08
C GLU A 156 8.14 -9.96 -9.06
N GLY A 157 7.62 -9.95 -7.83
CA GLY A 157 8.09 -9.10 -6.74
C GLY A 157 7.31 -7.79 -6.62
N LYS A 158 7.52 -7.08 -5.49
CA LYS A 158 6.78 -5.84 -5.18
C LYS A 158 6.94 -4.75 -6.25
N THR A 159 8.07 -4.73 -6.93
CA THR A 159 8.43 -3.75 -7.97
C THR A 159 8.60 -4.40 -9.34
N CYS A 160 8.24 -5.68 -9.51
CA CYS A 160 8.44 -6.43 -10.75
C CYS A 160 9.91 -6.54 -11.20
N ALA A 161 10.86 -6.38 -10.27
CA ALA A 161 12.29 -6.42 -10.55
C ALA A 161 12.82 -7.84 -10.83
N MET A 162 12.12 -8.87 -10.36
CA MET A 162 12.61 -10.26 -10.40
C MET A 162 12.02 -11.01 -11.58
N ALA A 163 12.86 -11.76 -12.30
CA ALA A 163 12.43 -12.68 -13.34
C ALA A 163 12.02 -14.02 -12.72
N LYS A 164 10.89 -14.58 -13.18
CA LYS A 164 10.34 -15.85 -12.68
C LYS A 164 11.19 -17.07 -13.01
N ASN A 165 12.02 -16.98 -14.03
CA ASN A 165 12.89 -18.07 -14.47
C ASN A 165 14.28 -18.01 -13.85
N GLU A 166 14.59 -16.96 -13.09
CA GLU A 166 15.89 -16.74 -12.45
C GLU A 166 15.81 -16.89 -10.93
N CYS A 167 16.98 -17.04 -10.30
CA CYS A 167 17.13 -17.11 -8.85
C CYS A 167 17.55 -15.75 -8.31
N HIS A 168 16.74 -15.19 -7.41
CA HIS A 168 17.00 -13.91 -6.76
C HIS A 168 17.14 -14.08 -5.25
N LEU A 169 18.16 -13.43 -4.66
CA LEU A 169 18.42 -13.49 -3.23
C LEU A 169 17.33 -12.81 -2.38
N GLU A 170 16.64 -11.82 -2.96
CA GLU A 170 15.57 -11.07 -2.30
C GLU A 170 14.22 -11.82 -2.31
N ARG A 171 14.13 -12.97 -2.99
CA ARG A 171 12.90 -13.76 -3.07
C ARG A 171 12.66 -14.49 -1.75
N THR A 172 11.71 -13.99 -0.96
CA THR A 172 11.34 -14.57 0.34
C THR A 172 10.48 -15.83 0.24
N ASP A 173 9.76 -16.01 -0.87
CA ASP A 173 8.86 -17.14 -1.12
C ASP A 173 9.46 -18.19 -2.09
N GLY A 174 10.79 -18.21 -2.23
CA GLY A 174 11.51 -19.06 -3.18
C GLY A 174 11.78 -20.48 -2.69
N CYS A 175 12.91 -21.06 -3.13
CA CYS A 175 13.35 -22.38 -2.72
C CYS A 175 13.87 -22.38 -1.28
N GLN A 176 13.52 -23.40 -0.49
CA GLN A 176 14.03 -23.50 0.88
C GLN A 176 15.54 -23.76 0.95
N HIS A 177 16.09 -24.54 -0.01
CA HIS A 177 17.52 -24.88 -0.06
C HIS A 177 18.20 -24.30 -1.31
N PHE A 178 18.18 -25.02 -2.43
CA PHE A 178 18.89 -24.64 -3.64
C PHE A 178 17.91 -24.23 -4.73
N CYS A 179 18.25 -23.16 -5.44
CA CYS A 179 17.51 -22.66 -6.59
C CYS A 179 18.38 -22.80 -7.84
N HIS A 180 17.75 -23.26 -8.92
CA HIS A 180 18.37 -23.37 -10.24
C HIS A 180 17.57 -22.55 -11.25
N PRO A 181 18.22 -21.73 -12.08
CA PRO A 181 17.53 -21.01 -13.15
C PRO A 181 16.97 -22.01 -14.17
N GLY A 182 15.82 -21.67 -14.75
CA GLY A 182 15.16 -22.50 -15.75
C GLY A 182 14.72 -21.69 -16.98
N GLN A 183 14.05 -22.35 -17.90
CA GLN A 183 13.60 -21.71 -19.15
C GLN A 183 12.33 -20.89 -18.95
N SER A 184 11.35 -21.42 -18.21
CA SER A 184 10.06 -20.78 -17.93
C SER A 184 9.89 -20.37 -16.47
N SER A 185 10.46 -21.15 -15.54
CA SER A 185 10.47 -20.91 -14.11
C SER A 185 11.76 -21.47 -13.52
N TYR A 186 12.22 -20.94 -12.39
CA TYR A 186 13.27 -21.59 -11.60
C TYR A 186 12.80 -22.95 -11.05
N MET A 187 13.74 -23.81 -10.72
CA MET A 187 13.51 -25.12 -10.11
C MET A 187 14.26 -25.24 -8.79
N CYS A 188 13.61 -25.82 -7.79
CA CYS A 188 14.20 -26.04 -6.48
C CYS A 188 14.80 -27.45 -6.38
N SER A 189 15.89 -27.57 -5.62
CA SER A 189 16.43 -28.87 -5.19
C SER A 189 16.85 -28.81 -3.73
N CYS A 190 16.92 -29.97 -3.08
CA CYS A 190 17.24 -30.05 -1.66
C CYS A 190 18.66 -30.59 -1.41
N ALA A 191 19.21 -30.24 -0.25
CA ALA A 191 20.41 -30.87 0.29
C ALA A 191 20.26 -32.39 0.44
N LYS A 192 21.40 -33.09 0.52
CA LYS A 192 21.42 -34.54 0.73
C LYS A 192 20.67 -34.90 2.03
N GLY A 193 19.83 -35.93 1.95
CA GLY A 193 18.99 -36.37 3.05
C GLY A 193 17.70 -35.57 3.24
N TYR A 194 17.33 -34.76 2.25
CA TYR A 194 16.05 -34.09 2.16
C TYR A 194 15.29 -34.49 0.89
N LYS A 195 13.96 -34.44 0.96
CA LYS A 195 13.06 -34.59 -0.17
C LYS A 195 12.34 -33.28 -0.45
N LEU A 196 12.16 -32.98 -1.73
CA LEU A 196 11.38 -31.83 -2.20
C LEU A 196 9.89 -32.11 -1.96
N GLY A 197 9.20 -31.16 -1.36
CA GLY A 197 7.77 -31.22 -1.10
C GLY A 197 6.91 -31.11 -2.37
N GLU A 198 5.62 -31.37 -2.23
CA GLU A 198 4.64 -31.25 -3.32
C GLU A 198 4.45 -29.81 -3.82
N ASP A 199 4.81 -28.83 -2.99
CA ASP A 199 4.86 -27.40 -3.35
C ASP A 199 6.04 -27.07 -4.29
N HIS A 200 6.93 -28.03 -4.54
CA HIS A 200 8.16 -27.89 -5.31
C HIS A 200 9.11 -26.80 -4.80
N ARG A 201 9.02 -26.43 -3.52
CA ARG A 201 9.82 -25.36 -2.88
C ARG A 201 10.39 -25.78 -1.53
N SER A 202 9.58 -26.45 -0.72
CA SER A 202 9.96 -26.89 0.63
C SER A 202 10.81 -28.16 0.59
N CYS A 203 11.72 -28.28 1.55
CA CYS A 203 12.62 -29.41 1.73
C CYS A 203 12.40 -30.04 3.10
N SER A 204 11.81 -31.24 3.11
CA SER A 204 11.60 -32.02 4.34
C SER A 204 12.74 -33.02 4.56
N PRO A 205 13.30 -33.13 5.78
CA PRO A 205 14.29 -34.16 6.10
C PRO A 205 13.71 -35.56 5.81
N SER A 206 14.41 -36.34 5.00
CA SER A 206 14.09 -37.76 4.75
C SER A 206 15.00 -38.71 5.50
N ASP A 207 16.24 -38.28 5.74
CA ASP A 207 17.28 -39.11 6.34
C ASP A 207 17.46 -38.72 7.80
N LYS A 208 17.79 -39.71 8.64
CA LYS A 208 18.11 -39.48 10.06
C LYS A 208 19.28 -38.51 10.24
N CYS A 209 20.20 -38.49 9.28
CA CYS A 209 21.42 -37.69 9.27
C CYS A 209 21.33 -36.47 8.34
N ALA A 210 20.12 -35.97 8.06
CA ALA A 210 19.93 -34.76 7.27
C ALA A 210 20.72 -33.57 7.88
N CYS A 211 21.56 -32.93 7.07
CA CYS A 211 22.45 -31.87 7.56
C CYS A 211 21.68 -30.64 8.05
N GLY A 212 22.14 -29.99 9.13
CA GLY A 212 21.51 -28.77 9.64
C GLY A 212 20.21 -28.97 10.43
N ALA A 213 19.71 -30.21 10.54
CA ALA A 213 18.58 -30.54 11.40
C ALA A 213 19.06 -30.82 12.85
N LEU A 214 19.09 -29.79 13.70
CA LEU A 214 19.32 -29.97 15.13
C LEU A 214 18.00 -30.30 15.83
N THR A 215 17.95 -31.40 16.59
CA THR A 215 16.79 -31.71 17.43
C THR A 215 16.74 -30.77 18.63
N SER A 216 15.53 -30.38 19.07
CA SER A 216 15.29 -29.37 20.13
C SER A 216 15.92 -29.68 21.50
N GLN A 217 16.43 -30.91 21.71
CA GLN A 217 17.20 -31.27 22.89
C GLN A 217 18.57 -30.58 22.96
N HIS A 218 19.18 -30.22 21.83
CA HIS A 218 20.49 -29.54 21.78
C HIS A 218 20.43 -28.03 22.06
N ILE A 219 19.24 -27.42 21.99
CA ILE A 219 19.06 -25.95 22.13
C ILE A 219 18.84 -25.55 23.60
N ARG A 220 18.60 -26.51 24.51
CA ARG A 220 18.18 -26.23 25.90
C ARG A 220 19.33 -26.04 26.90
N THR A 221 20.59 -26.17 26.50
CA THR A 221 21.74 -25.82 27.35
C THR A 221 22.11 -24.34 27.19
N GLN A 222 21.41 -23.54 28.00
CA GLN A 222 21.71 -22.21 28.53
C GLN A 222 22.78 -21.35 27.84
N MET A 223 22.29 -20.23 27.27
CA MET A 223 23.01 -18.96 27.24
C MET A 223 23.32 -18.51 28.68
N THR A 224 24.55 -18.74 29.14
CA THR A 224 25.19 -17.91 30.16
C THR A 224 26.59 -17.56 29.67
N ASP A 225 27.02 -16.33 29.94
CA ASP A 225 28.16 -15.60 29.34
C ASP A 225 29.58 -16.17 29.61
N ASP A 226 29.71 -17.47 29.97
CA ASP A 226 31.00 -18.07 30.37
C ASP A 226 31.33 -19.39 29.63
N ILE A 227 30.79 -19.57 28.41
CA ILE A 227 30.76 -20.86 27.72
C ILE A 227 31.47 -20.81 26.36
N CYS A 228 32.78 -20.60 26.37
CA CYS A 228 33.65 -21.14 25.30
C CYS A 228 34.08 -22.60 25.58
N ARG A 229 33.63 -23.21 26.70
CA ARG A 229 34.11 -24.53 27.16
C ARG A 229 33.08 -25.67 27.12
N SER A 230 31.80 -25.39 26.89
CA SER A 230 30.78 -26.44 26.73
C SER A 230 29.80 -26.08 25.63
N TRP A 231 30.30 -25.98 24.41
CA TRP A 231 29.42 -25.94 23.25
C TRP A 231 28.68 -27.27 23.13
N PRO A 232 27.40 -27.29 22.73
CA PRO A 232 26.72 -28.52 22.37
C PRO A 232 27.55 -29.22 21.29
N SER A 233 27.85 -30.50 21.51
CA SER A 233 28.59 -31.30 20.53
C SER A 233 27.84 -31.25 19.21
N PHE A 234 28.46 -30.64 18.19
CA PHE A 234 27.87 -30.68 16.86
C PHE A 234 28.05 -32.09 16.30
N PRO A 235 26.97 -32.75 15.86
CA PRO A 235 27.03 -34.16 15.49
C PRO A 235 27.93 -34.44 14.27
N TRP A 236 28.30 -33.40 13.52
CA TRP A 236 29.21 -33.51 12.37
C TRP A 236 30.68 -33.25 12.71
N GLN A 237 31.03 -32.81 13.93
CA GLN A 237 32.41 -32.51 14.30
C GLN A 237 33.13 -33.77 14.79
N VAL A 238 34.34 -34.00 14.28
CA VAL A 238 35.16 -35.16 14.68
C VAL A 238 36.62 -34.78 14.92
N ARG A 239 37.30 -35.56 15.77
CA ARG A 239 38.74 -35.49 16.02
C ARG A 239 39.47 -36.62 15.30
N LEU A 240 40.67 -36.35 14.82
CA LEU A 240 41.55 -37.31 14.17
C LEU A 240 42.68 -37.67 15.14
N THR A 241 42.83 -38.97 15.41
CA THR A 241 43.84 -39.49 16.33
C THR A 241 44.90 -40.32 15.62
N ASN A 242 46.14 -40.23 16.09
CA ASN A 242 47.24 -41.06 15.60
C ASN A 242 47.18 -42.47 16.21
N SER A 243 48.18 -43.32 15.92
CA SER A 243 48.29 -44.68 16.45
C SER A 243 48.44 -44.76 17.98
N GLU A 244 48.84 -43.66 18.63
CA GLU A 244 49.00 -43.55 20.08
C GLU A 244 47.71 -43.05 20.76
N GLY A 245 46.69 -42.70 19.97
CA GLY A 245 45.42 -42.17 20.46
C GLY A 245 45.45 -40.66 20.75
N GLU A 246 46.50 -39.95 20.33
CA GLU A 246 46.61 -38.49 20.50
C GLU A 246 45.84 -37.75 19.41
N ASP A 247 45.00 -36.80 19.82
CA ASP A 247 44.29 -35.90 18.92
C ASP A 247 45.30 -34.95 18.25
N PHE A 248 45.46 -35.03 16.92
CA PHE A 248 46.42 -34.20 16.17
C PHE A 248 45.76 -33.25 15.17
N CYS A 249 44.55 -33.57 14.71
CA CYS A 249 43.78 -32.77 13.78
C CYS A 249 42.27 -32.93 14.01
N ALA A 250 41.47 -32.14 13.30
CA ALA A 250 40.02 -32.22 13.29
C ALA A 250 39.48 -32.51 11.88
N GLY A 251 38.22 -32.89 11.80
CA GLY A 251 37.49 -33.06 10.55
C GLY A 251 36.00 -32.84 10.73
N VAL A 252 35.29 -32.90 9.60
CA VAL A 252 33.83 -32.78 9.54
C VAL A 252 33.26 -34.01 8.83
N LEU A 253 32.27 -34.66 9.44
CA LEU A 253 31.48 -35.70 8.79
C LEU A 253 30.68 -35.08 7.64
N LEU A 254 31.04 -35.43 6.41
CA LEU A 254 30.28 -35.04 5.21
C LEU A 254 29.17 -36.03 4.90
N GLN A 255 29.42 -37.30 5.18
CA GLN A 255 28.49 -38.42 5.01
C GLN A 255 28.75 -39.44 6.12
N GLU A 256 27.88 -40.43 6.25
CA GLU A 256 27.96 -41.45 7.32
C GLU A 256 29.35 -42.09 7.46
N ASN A 257 30.06 -42.29 6.35
CA ASN A 257 31.37 -42.94 6.32
C ASN A 257 32.50 -42.05 5.74
N PHE A 258 32.30 -40.74 5.64
CA PHE A 258 33.28 -39.83 5.05
C PHE A 258 33.54 -38.62 5.94
N VAL A 259 34.81 -38.40 6.25
CA VAL A 259 35.30 -37.23 6.98
C VAL A 259 36.12 -36.35 6.05
N LEU A 260 35.80 -35.06 6.02
CA LEU A 260 36.62 -34.04 5.37
C LEU A 260 37.63 -33.50 6.37
N THR A 261 38.90 -33.45 5.95
CA THR A 261 39.98 -32.79 6.68
C THR A 261 40.95 -32.16 5.69
N THR A 262 41.93 -31.40 6.20
CA THR A 262 42.96 -30.80 5.35
C THR A 262 43.94 -31.87 4.85
N ALA A 263 44.45 -31.69 3.63
CA ALA A 263 45.45 -32.60 3.06
C ALA A 263 46.71 -32.73 3.95
N LYS A 264 47.11 -31.65 4.62
CA LYS A 264 48.23 -31.67 5.56
C LYS A 264 47.97 -32.63 6.72
N CYS A 265 46.77 -32.57 7.32
CA CYS A 265 46.35 -33.48 8.37
C CYS A 265 46.32 -34.94 7.91
N SER A 266 45.72 -35.22 6.76
CA SER A 266 45.62 -36.60 6.26
C SER A 266 46.95 -37.24 5.90
N LEU A 267 48.01 -36.44 5.68
CA LEU A 267 49.34 -36.92 5.30
C LEU A 267 50.34 -36.94 6.46
N LEU A 268 49.97 -36.41 7.64
CA LEU A 268 50.84 -36.37 8.82
C LEU A 268 51.08 -37.76 9.43
N HIS A 269 50.07 -38.63 9.39
CA HIS A 269 50.13 -40.00 9.91
C HIS A 269 49.55 -40.99 8.90
N SER A 270 50.21 -42.15 8.73
CA SER A 270 49.74 -43.22 7.84
C SER A 270 48.57 -44.02 8.40
N ASN A 271 48.43 -44.05 9.74
CA ASN A 271 47.33 -44.72 10.43
C ASN A 271 46.59 -43.69 11.28
N LEU A 272 45.42 -43.28 10.80
CA LEU A 272 44.56 -42.32 11.45
C LEU A 272 43.26 -43.00 11.89
N SER A 273 42.73 -42.59 13.03
CA SER A 273 41.41 -42.99 13.50
C SER A 273 40.52 -41.77 13.71
N VAL A 274 39.22 -41.95 13.57
CA VAL A 274 38.22 -40.88 13.72
C VAL A 274 37.50 -41.08 15.05
N LYS A 275 37.48 -40.04 15.88
CA LYS A 275 36.77 -40.00 17.16
C LYS A 275 35.69 -38.93 17.09
N ALA A 276 34.43 -39.34 17.09
CA ALA A 276 33.32 -38.43 17.34
C ALA A 276 33.22 -38.15 18.85
N ASP A 277 32.73 -36.98 19.24
CA ASP A 277 32.39 -36.73 20.64
C ASP A 277 31.31 -37.73 21.08
N PRO A 278 31.45 -38.37 22.25
CA PRO A 278 30.40 -39.21 22.79
C PRO A 278 29.20 -38.32 23.14
N ASN A 279 28.05 -38.61 22.51
CA ASN A 279 26.75 -38.08 22.92
C ASN A 279 26.41 -38.51 24.36
#